data_AF-A0A7T1MM85-F1
#
_entry.id   AF-A0A7T1MM85-F1
#
_cell.length_a   1.000
_cell.length_b   1.000
_cell.length_c   1.000
_cell.angle_alpha   90.00
_cell.angle_beta   90.00
_cell.angle_gamma   90.00
#
_symmetry.space_group_name_H-M   'P 1'
#
loop_
_entity.id
_entity.type
_entity.pdbx_description
1 polymer ?
#
loop_
_entity_poly.entity_id
_entity_poly.type
_entity_poly.pdbx_seq_one_letter_code
_entity_poly.pdbx_strand_id
1 'polypeptide(L)'
;MSLLIPLPSIEMEALDILFEDLAHPNPYIQSQAFMAMVRDWPQQALPRLLGLLAQPDITLRRASVRGIGAFGSAALLPLADLLLASTDSTIRASCVKAYAQVASNQPGIHFPDSAMQALEEALGDDSPVVAVATVMALGQVGGQAVPLLLRVVGGDNPAQAVAAVNALAQIDDPAIERTLRDLQNQPQLDSYVRETLESALARIRDLQARQPQPG
;
A
#
# COMPACT_ATOMS: atom_id res chain seq x y z
N MET A 1 34.52 34.58 -13.27
CA MET A 1 33.70 33.37 -13.49
C MET A 1 32.68 33.32 -12.36
N SER A 2 31.48 33.83 -12.63
CA SER A 2 30.41 33.95 -11.63
C SER A 2 29.81 32.58 -11.34
N LEU A 3 29.89 32.15 -10.08
CA LEU A 3 29.05 31.09 -9.56
C LEU A 3 27.61 31.62 -9.48
N LEU A 4 26.77 31.18 -10.42
CA LEU A 4 25.32 31.37 -10.33
C LEU A 4 24.81 30.33 -9.31
N ILE A 5 24.74 30.71 -8.03
CA ILE A 5 23.97 29.97 -7.05
C ILE A 5 22.50 30.30 -7.36
N PRO A 6 21.62 29.35 -7.70
CA PRO A 6 20.20 29.67 -7.87
C PRO A 6 19.66 30.16 -6.53
N LEU A 7 18.90 31.24 -6.54
CA LEU A 7 18.30 31.80 -5.33
C LEU A 7 17.24 30.81 -4.81
N PRO A 8 17.30 30.37 -3.54
CA PRO A 8 16.41 29.35 -2.97
C PRO A 8 14.90 29.67 -3.07
N SER A 9 14.56 30.94 -3.32
CA SER A 9 13.18 31.42 -3.51
C SER A 9 12.53 30.91 -4.80
N ILE A 10 13.26 30.86 -5.91
CA ILE A 10 12.72 30.43 -7.22
C ILE A 10 12.48 28.91 -7.22
N GLU A 11 13.36 28.15 -6.55
CA GLU A 11 13.22 26.70 -6.44
C GLU A 11 12.01 26.28 -5.59
N MET A 12 11.62 27.07 -4.59
CA MET A 12 10.40 26.82 -3.81
C MET A 12 9.12 27.23 -4.52
N GLU A 13 9.15 28.31 -5.30
CA GLU A 13 8.04 28.64 -6.20
C GLU A 13 7.77 27.50 -7.20
N ALA A 14 8.81 26.88 -7.74
CA ALA A 14 8.67 25.73 -8.64
C ALA A 14 8.03 24.52 -7.94
N LEU A 15 8.45 24.20 -6.72
CA LEU A 15 7.83 23.11 -5.94
C LEU A 15 6.37 23.41 -5.60
N ASP A 16 6.03 24.66 -5.28
CA ASP A 16 4.65 25.06 -4.98
C ASP A 16 3.72 24.86 -6.18
N ILE A 17 4.16 25.19 -7.40
CA ILE A 17 3.41 24.91 -8.63
C ILE A 17 3.15 23.40 -8.78
N LEU A 18 4.15 22.56 -8.50
CA LEU A 18 3.94 21.10 -8.51
C LEU A 18 2.90 20.66 -7.48
N PHE A 19 2.80 21.38 -6.34
CA PHE A 19 1.78 21.12 -5.33
C PHE A 19 0.36 21.51 -5.78
N GLU A 20 0.22 22.57 -6.56
CA GLU A 20 -1.04 22.94 -7.22
C GLU A 20 -1.48 21.88 -8.24
N ASP A 21 -0.51 21.30 -8.96
CA ASP A 21 -0.74 20.28 -9.99
C ASP A 21 -1.26 18.93 -9.45
N LEU A 22 -1.15 18.65 -8.14
CA LEU A 22 -1.76 17.45 -7.53
C LEU A 22 -3.27 17.37 -7.75
N ALA A 23 -3.94 18.52 -7.74
CA ALA A 23 -5.39 18.63 -7.91
C ALA A 23 -5.80 18.84 -9.38
N HIS A 24 -4.84 18.92 -10.31
CA HIS A 24 -5.12 19.18 -11.71
C HIS A 24 -6.00 18.07 -12.32
N PRO A 25 -7.07 18.34 -13.08
CA PRO A 25 -7.99 17.29 -13.58
C PRO A 25 -7.35 16.29 -14.54
N ASN A 26 -6.24 16.67 -15.20
CA ASN A 26 -5.49 15.78 -16.10
C ASN A 26 -4.52 14.87 -15.31
N PRO A 27 -4.70 13.53 -15.32
CA PRO A 27 -3.83 12.60 -14.61
C PRO A 27 -2.39 12.57 -15.14
N TYR A 28 -2.16 12.97 -16.40
CA TYR A 28 -0.80 13.09 -16.94
C TYR A 28 -0.02 14.20 -16.24
N ILE A 29 -0.65 15.36 -15.99
CA ILE A 29 -0.03 16.50 -15.29
C ILE A 29 0.29 16.10 -13.85
N GLN A 30 -0.64 15.45 -13.15
CA GLN A 30 -0.39 14.92 -11.81
C GLN A 30 0.83 13.99 -11.78
N SER A 31 0.92 13.06 -12.75
CA SER A 31 2.05 12.12 -12.84
C SER A 31 3.37 12.82 -13.11
N GLN A 32 3.40 13.81 -14.01
CA GLN A 32 4.60 14.63 -14.26
C GLN A 32 5.03 15.39 -12.99
N ALA A 33 4.08 15.94 -12.23
CA ALA A 33 4.37 16.62 -10.98
C ALA A 33 5.02 15.67 -9.97
N PHE A 34 4.48 14.45 -9.80
CA PHE A 34 5.08 13.45 -8.91
C PHE A 34 6.50 13.08 -9.33
N MET A 35 6.73 12.86 -10.62
CA MET A 35 8.06 12.50 -11.13
C MET A 35 9.07 13.63 -10.98
N ALA A 36 8.65 14.88 -11.19
CA ALA A 36 9.48 16.06 -10.94
C ALA A 36 9.80 16.21 -9.46
N MET A 37 8.83 16.02 -8.56
CA MET A 37 9.06 16.03 -7.11
C MET A 37 10.10 15.00 -6.68
N VAL A 38 10.00 13.76 -7.18
CA VAL A 38 10.95 12.69 -6.86
C VAL A 38 12.36 13.01 -7.38
N ARG A 39 12.46 13.54 -8.61
CA ARG A 39 13.75 13.82 -9.26
C ARG A 39 14.48 15.01 -8.63
N ASP A 40 13.74 16.10 -8.39
CA ASP A 40 14.33 17.42 -8.15
C ASP A 40 14.16 17.89 -6.69
N TRP A 41 13.13 17.42 -5.96
CA TRP A 41 12.84 17.83 -4.58
C TRP A 41 12.52 16.67 -3.61
N PRO A 42 13.29 15.56 -3.59
CA PRO A 42 12.91 14.40 -2.83
C PRO A 42 12.84 14.66 -1.31
N GLN A 43 13.68 15.55 -0.78
CA GLN A 43 13.75 15.86 0.65
C GLN A 43 12.67 16.86 1.10
N GLN A 44 12.20 17.72 0.20
CA GLN A 44 11.23 18.79 0.50
C GLN A 44 9.79 18.34 0.20
N ALA A 45 9.59 17.57 -0.87
CA ALA A 45 8.27 17.16 -1.31
C ALA A 45 7.67 16.06 -0.43
N LEU A 46 8.45 15.04 -0.02
CA LEU A 46 7.92 13.91 0.75
C LEU A 46 7.31 14.34 2.11
N PRO A 47 7.97 15.17 2.95
CA PRO A 47 7.36 15.65 4.19
C PRO A 47 6.07 16.44 3.96
N ARG A 48 6.02 17.28 2.90
CA ARG A 48 4.81 18.03 2.55
C ARG A 48 3.68 17.10 2.12
N LEU A 49 3.96 16.10 1.29
CA LEU A 49 2.97 15.08 0.89
C LEU A 49 2.43 14.31 2.10
N LEU A 50 3.30 13.88 3.02
CA LEU A 50 2.89 13.24 4.28
C LEU A 50 1.94 14.14 5.09
N GLY A 51 2.23 15.44 5.17
CA GLY A 51 1.34 16.43 5.80
C GLY A 51 -0.04 16.56 5.13
N LEU A 52 -0.16 16.23 3.84
CA LEU A 52 -1.44 16.23 3.12
C LEU A 52 -2.33 15.02 3.44
N LEU A 53 -1.81 13.96 4.08
CA LEU A 53 -2.61 12.80 4.47
C LEU A 53 -3.65 13.12 5.56
N ALA A 54 -3.46 14.23 6.27
CA ALA A 54 -4.38 14.72 7.30
C ALA A 54 -5.46 15.68 6.77
N GLN A 55 -5.40 16.07 5.49
CA GLN A 55 -6.25 17.15 4.98
C GLN A 55 -7.70 16.73 4.81
N PRO A 56 -8.69 17.58 5.16
CA PRO A 56 -10.11 17.28 4.96
C PRO A 56 -10.48 17.02 3.50
N ASP A 57 -9.83 17.70 2.56
CA ASP A 57 -10.05 17.52 1.13
C ASP A 57 -9.61 16.11 0.69
N ILE A 58 -10.60 15.29 0.35
CA ILE A 58 -10.42 13.91 -0.10
C ILE A 58 -9.64 13.85 -1.42
N THR A 59 -9.84 14.81 -2.33
CA THR A 59 -9.15 14.85 -3.63
C THR A 59 -7.66 15.08 -3.41
N LEU A 60 -7.31 16.09 -2.60
CA LEU A 60 -5.92 16.41 -2.30
C LEU A 60 -5.22 15.27 -1.54
N ARG A 61 -5.91 14.66 -0.56
CA ARG A 61 -5.40 13.50 0.16
C ARG A 61 -5.15 12.29 -0.75
N ARG A 62 -6.06 12.00 -1.69
CA ARG A 62 -5.87 10.92 -2.68
C ARG A 62 -4.74 11.22 -3.66
N ALA A 63 -4.57 12.49 -4.05
CA ALA A 63 -3.44 12.90 -4.85
C ALA A 63 -2.13 12.73 -4.08
N SER A 64 -2.10 13.08 -2.79
CA SER A 64 -0.92 12.86 -1.95
C SER A 64 -0.55 11.39 -1.83
N VAL A 65 -1.52 10.48 -1.58
CA VAL A 65 -1.27 9.02 -1.57
C VAL A 65 -0.58 8.56 -2.85
N ARG A 66 -1.04 9.03 -4.02
CA ARG A 66 -0.42 8.72 -5.32
C ARG A 66 0.98 9.32 -5.47
N GLY A 67 1.15 10.56 -5.02
CA GLY A 67 2.44 11.24 -5.00
C GLY A 67 3.46 10.50 -4.15
N ILE A 68 3.11 10.12 -2.92
CA ILE A 68 3.96 9.32 -2.02
C ILE A 68 4.31 7.97 -2.67
N GLY A 69 3.36 7.35 -3.36
CA GLY A 69 3.61 6.13 -4.14
C GLY A 69 4.73 6.25 -5.16
N ALA A 70 4.99 7.44 -5.71
CA ALA A 70 6.09 7.66 -6.66
C ALA A 70 7.48 7.68 -5.99
N PHE A 71 7.55 7.90 -4.67
CA PHE A 71 8.81 7.91 -3.91
C PHE A 71 9.34 6.50 -3.61
N GLY A 72 8.52 5.45 -3.81
CA GLY A 72 8.96 4.07 -3.62
C GLY A 72 9.49 3.81 -2.21
N SER A 73 10.66 3.17 -2.14
CA SER A 73 11.31 2.78 -0.87
C SER A 73 11.56 3.95 0.08
N ALA A 74 11.82 5.15 -0.45
CA ALA A 74 12.08 6.34 0.36
C ALA A 74 10.88 6.77 1.22
N ALA A 75 9.67 6.38 0.83
CA ALA A 75 8.46 6.67 1.60
C ALA A 75 8.20 5.68 2.74
N LEU A 76 8.81 4.49 2.74
CA LEU A 76 8.37 3.39 3.60
C LEU A 76 8.60 3.63 5.10
N LEU A 77 9.76 4.20 5.48
CA LEU A 77 10.04 4.52 6.88
C LEU A 77 9.27 5.77 7.36
N PRO A 78 9.23 6.89 6.61
CA PRO A 78 8.40 8.03 7.00
C PRO A 78 6.90 7.69 7.14
N LEU A 79 6.38 6.76 6.34
CA LEU A 79 5.03 6.24 6.50
C LEU A 79 4.86 5.42 7.78
N ALA A 80 5.88 4.66 8.18
CA ALA A 80 5.85 3.85 9.41
C ALA A 80 5.76 4.78 10.62
N ASP A 81 6.65 5.78 10.66
CA ASP A 81 6.71 6.77 11.72
C ASP A 81 5.37 7.49 11.87
N LEU A 82 4.77 7.94 10.77
CA LEU A 82 3.48 8.64 10.80
C LEU A 82 2.31 7.73 11.18
N LEU A 83 2.29 6.49 10.68
CA LEU A 83 1.26 5.50 11.01
C LEU A 83 1.23 5.21 12.51
N LEU A 84 2.40 4.98 13.10
CA LEU A 84 2.57 4.63 14.51
C LEU A 84 2.37 5.84 15.45
N ALA A 85 2.75 7.04 15.02
CA ALA A 85 2.62 8.24 15.85
C ALA A 85 1.20 8.83 15.86
N SER A 86 0.36 8.51 14.88
CA SER A 86 -0.93 9.19 14.69
C SER A 86 -2.08 8.55 15.48
N THR A 87 -2.79 9.37 16.25
CA THR A 87 -4.07 8.97 16.87
C THR A 87 -5.27 9.13 15.95
N ASP A 88 -5.13 9.83 14.82
CA ASP A 88 -6.20 10.03 13.84
C ASP A 88 -6.28 8.83 12.87
N SER A 89 -7.41 8.11 12.91
CA SER A 89 -7.67 6.94 12.07
C SER A 89 -7.68 7.25 10.58
N THR A 90 -8.00 8.48 10.18
CA THR A 90 -7.97 8.91 8.79
C THR A 90 -6.54 9.04 8.28
N ILE A 91 -5.63 9.59 9.11
CA ILE A 91 -4.20 9.64 8.79
C ILE A 91 -3.66 8.21 8.68
N ARG A 92 -3.92 7.35 9.69
CA ARG A 92 -3.47 5.96 9.68
C ARG A 92 -3.96 5.19 8.45
N ALA A 93 -5.25 5.30 8.12
CA ALA A 93 -5.81 4.68 6.91
C ALA A 93 -5.18 5.22 5.61
N SER A 94 -4.77 6.48 5.59
CA SER A 94 -4.11 7.09 4.45
C SER A 94 -2.65 6.63 4.32
N CYS A 95 -1.94 6.45 5.44
CA CYS A 95 -0.60 5.83 5.45
C CYS A 95 -0.63 4.40 4.89
N VAL A 96 -1.59 3.59 5.33
CA VAL A 96 -1.80 2.23 4.83
C VAL A 96 -2.10 2.21 3.33
N LYS A 97 -2.94 3.13 2.84
CA LYS A 97 -3.19 3.29 1.40
C LYS A 97 -1.94 3.74 0.63
N ALA A 98 -1.09 4.57 1.21
CA ALA A 98 0.17 4.96 0.62
C ALA A 98 1.16 3.78 0.53
N TYR A 99 1.22 2.91 1.55
CA TYR A 99 1.96 1.65 1.45
C TYR A 99 1.47 0.77 0.31
N ALA A 100 0.16 0.57 0.19
CA ALA A 100 -0.43 -0.18 -0.91
C ALA A 100 -0.07 0.44 -2.28
N GLN A 101 -0.08 1.77 -2.37
CA GLN A 101 0.28 2.49 -3.59
C GLN A 101 1.78 2.34 -3.94
N VAL A 102 2.68 2.38 -2.95
CA VAL A 102 4.10 2.12 -3.15
C VAL A 102 4.32 0.71 -3.71
N ALA A 103 3.69 -0.29 -3.08
CA ALA A 103 3.81 -1.68 -3.52
C ALA A 103 3.20 -1.92 -4.91
N SER A 104 2.06 -1.29 -5.20
CA SER A 104 1.42 -1.36 -6.52
C SER A 104 2.26 -0.71 -7.63
N ASN A 105 2.94 0.40 -7.33
CA ASN A 105 3.83 1.07 -8.28
C ASN A 105 5.14 0.30 -8.51
N GLN A 106 5.60 -0.46 -7.53
CA GLN A 106 6.85 -1.23 -7.57
C GLN A 106 6.63 -2.66 -7.04
N PRO A 107 6.03 -3.56 -7.85
CA PRO A 107 5.80 -4.94 -7.43
C PRO A 107 7.09 -5.63 -6.99
N GLY A 108 7.05 -6.29 -5.83
CA GLY A 108 8.23 -6.96 -5.26
C GLY A 108 9.23 -6.04 -4.54
N ILE A 109 8.89 -4.76 -4.34
CA ILE A 109 9.70 -3.87 -3.49
C ILE A 109 9.81 -4.46 -2.07
N HIS A 110 11.03 -4.42 -1.53
CA HIS A 110 11.28 -4.88 -0.17
C HIS A 110 10.83 -3.84 0.85
N PHE A 111 9.93 -4.22 1.75
CA PHE A 111 9.54 -3.41 2.90
C PHE A 111 10.54 -3.63 4.04
N PRO A 112 11.15 -2.58 4.61
CA PRO A 112 11.97 -2.71 5.81
C PRO A 112 11.17 -3.31 6.98
N ASP A 113 11.85 -4.00 7.89
CA ASP A 113 11.21 -4.64 9.06
C ASP A 113 10.34 -3.67 9.85
N SER A 114 10.78 -2.43 10.07
CA SER A 114 9.98 -1.40 10.75
C SER A 114 8.69 -1.04 10.02
N ALA A 115 8.68 -1.04 8.68
CA ALA A 115 7.47 -0.81 7.90
C ALA A 115 6.54 -2.03 7.95
N MET A 116 7.09 -3.24 7.91
CA MET A 116 6.31 -4.47 8.11
C MET A 116 5.71 -4.55 9.51
N GLN A 117 6.45 -4.15 10.54
CA GLN A 117 5.97 -4.07 11.92
C GLN A 117 4.84 -3.04 12.05
N ALA A 118 4.96 -1.86 11.43
CA ALA A 118 3.90 -0.86 11.45
C ALA A 118 2.60 -1.37 10.78
N LEU A 119 2.72 -2.14 9.69
CA LEU A 119 1.57 -2.81 9.08
C LEU A 119 1.03 -3.95 9.97
N GLU A 120 1.88 -4.71 10.66
CA GLU A 120 1.44 -5.72 11.61
C GLU A 120 0.64 -5.12 12.77
N GLU A 121 1.10 -4.01 13.35
CA GLU A 121 0.38 -3.29 14.41
C GLU A 121 -0.97 -2.76 13.89
N ALA A 122 -1.00 -2.24 12.66
CA ALA A 122 -2.22 -1.72 12.04
C ALA A 122 -3.28 -2.80 11.71
N LEU A 123 -2.94 -4.09 11.73
CA LEU A 123 -3.94 -5.16 11.63
C LEU A 123 -4.84 -5.23 12.87
N GLY A 124 -4.33 -4.80 14.03
CA GLY A 124 -5.05 -4.71 15.30
C GLY A 124 -5.63 -3.33 15.59
N ASP A 125 -5.70 -2.45 14.60
CA ASP A 125 -6.17 -1.07 14.76
C ASP A 125 -7.62 -1.01 15.26
N ASP A 126 -7.91 -0.04 16.14
CA ASP A 126 -9.24 0.19 16.70
C ASP A 126 -10.26 0.62 15.64
N SER A 127 -9.79 1.21 14.53
CA SER A 127 -10.59 1.53 13.37
C SER A 127 -10.68 0.34 12.42
N PRO A 128 -11.88 -0.23 12.18
CA PRO A 128 -12.06 -1.29 11.19
C PRO A 128 -11.62 -0.89 9.78
N VAL A 129 -11.67 0.41 9.46
CA VAL A 129 -11.22 0.94 8.16
C VAL A 129 -9.72 0.80 8.00
N VAL A 130 -8.94 1.11 9.04
CA VAL A 130 -7.48 0.94 9.03
C VAL A 130 -7.14 -0.55 8.97
N ALA A 131 -7.78 -1.36 9.83
CA ALA A 131 -7.50 -2.78 9.94
C ALA A 131 -7.77 -3.53 8.63
N VAL A 132 -8.90 -3.28 7.97
CA VAL A 132 -9.23 -3.90 6.65
C VAL A 132 -8.33 -3.36 5.54
N ALA A 133 -8.07 -2.04 5.51
CA ALA A 133 -7.14 -1.47 4.52
C ALA A 133 -5.74 -2.06 4.64
N THR A 134 -5.33 -2.43 5.85
CA THR A 134 -4.02 -3.03 6.13
C THR A 134 -3.90 -4.41 5.52
N VAL A 135 -4.93 -5.24 5.65
CA VAL A 135 -4.98 -6.55 4.97
C VAL A 135 -4.87 -6.40 3.46
N MET A 136 -5.56 -5.41 2.88
CA MET A 136 -5.48 -5.13 1.44
C MET A 136 -4.08 -4.63 1.04
N ALA A 137 -3.46 -3.76 1.83
CA ALA A 137 -2.11 -3.26 1.59
C ALA A 137 -1.09 -4.40 1.63
N LEU A 138 -1.18 -5.31 2.60
CA LEU A 138 -0.35 -6.52 2.67
C LEU A 138 -0.50 -7.40 1.43
N GLY A 139 -1.70 -7.51 0.86
CA GLY A 139 -1.89 -8.17 -0.44
C GLY A 139 -1.10 -7.53 -1.59
N GLN A 140 -0.99 -6.20 -1.60
CA GLN A 140 -0.17 -5.47 -2.59
C GLN A 140 1.34 -5.60 -2.31
N VAL A 141 1.75 -5.69 -1.04
CA VAL A 141 3.16 -5.98 -0.67
C VAL A 141 3.61 -7.32 -1.26
N GLY A 142 2.70 -8.31 -1.32
CA GLY A 142 2.95 -9.58 -1.98
C GLY A 142 3.69 -10.58 -1.10
N GLY A 143 4.65 -11.32 -1.68
CA GLY A 143 5.30 -12.47 -1.05
C GLY A 143 5.82 -12.24 0.37
N GLN A 144 6.40 -11.07 0.65
CA GLN A 144 6.91 -10.71 1.98
C GLN A 144 5.82 -10.70 3.06
N ALA A 145 4.57 -10.38 2.69
CA ALA A 145 3.44 -10.31 3.59
C ALA A 145 2.70 -11.63 3.79
N VAL A 146 3.05 -12.69 3.05
CA VAL A 146 2.36 -14.00 3.12
C VAL A 146 2.31 -14.55 4.55
N PRO A 147 3.41 -14.62 5.33
CA PRO A 147 3.34 -15.15 6.70
C PRO A 147 2.37 -14.38 7.60
N LEU A 148 2.30 -13.07 7.43
CA LEU A 148 1.42 -12.19 8.21
C LEU A 148 -0.04 -12.37 7.80
N LEU A 149 -0.34 -12.43 6.51
CA LEU A 149 -1.67 -12.72 6.00
C LEU A 149 -2.19 -14.09 6.46
N LEU A 150 -1.35 -15.13 6.52
CA LEU A 150 -1.73 -16.44 7.05
C LEU A 150 -2.12 -16.39 8.53
N ARG A 151 -1.42 -15.59 9.34
CA ARG A 151 -1.81 -15.35 10.74
C ARG A 151 -3.18 -14.67 10.83
N VAL A 152 -3.49 -13.73 9.93
CA VAL A 152 -4.81 -13.09 9.87
C VAL A 152 -5.92 -14.08 9.51
N VAL A 153 -5.67 -15.01 8.58
CA VAL A 153 -6.64 -16.06 8.23
C VAL A 153 -6.99 -16.96 9.42
N GLY A 154 -6.01 -17.25 10.27
CA GLY A 154 -6.20 -18.08 11.48
C GLY A 154 -6.67 -17.31 12.73
N GLY A 155 -6.94 -16.01 12.62
CA GLY A 155 -7.39 -15.19 13.75
C GLY A 155 -8.90 -15.26 14.01
N ASP A 156 -9.35 -14.53 15.04
CA ASP A 156 -10.73 -14.59 15.54
C ASP A 156 -11.71 -13.65 14.80
N ASN A 157 -11.27 -12.95 13.76
CA ASN A 157 -12.08 -12.00 13.00
C ASN A 157 -12.38 -12.54 11.58
N PRO A 158 -13.57 -13.13 11.34
CA PRO A 158 -13.91 -13.71 10.04
C PRO A 158 -13.84 -12.71 8.88
N ALA A 159 -14.18 -11.43 9.11
CA ALA A 159 -14.14 -10.42 8.05
C ALA A 159 -12.70 -10.12 7.61
N GLN A 160 -11.76 -10.02 8.57
CA GLN A 160 -10.34 -9.89 8.26
C GLN A 160 -9.77 -11.16 7.63
N ALA A 161 -10.17 -12.34 8.11
CA ALA A 161 -9.75 -13.61 7.54
C ALA A 161 -10.17 -13.74 6.07
N VAL A 162 -11.41 -13.37 5.74
CA VAL A 162 -11.92 -13.32 4.35
C VAL A 162 -11.12 -12.34 3.50
N ALA A 163 -10.83 -11.14 4.03
CA ALA A 163 -9.99 -10.18 3.33
C ALA A 163 -8.58 -10.74 3.09
N ALA A 164 -8.02 -11.46 4.06
CA ALA A 164 -6.68 -12.04 3.96
C ALA A 164 -6.61 -13.20 2.97
N VAL A 165 -7.63 -14.06 2.91
CA VAL A 165 -7.75 -15.10 1.87
C VAL A 165 -7.79 -14.46 0.48
N ASN A 166 -8.59 -13.41 0.31
CA ASN A 166 -8.68 -12.69 -0.96
C ASN A 166 -7.35 -12.02 -1.35
N ALA A 167 -6.66 -11.41 -0.38
CA ALA A 167 -5.35 -10.82 -0.56
C ALA A 167 -4.31 -11.87 -0.98
N LEU A 168 -4.21 -13.00 -0.24
CA LEU A 168 -3.32 -14.11 -0.57
C LEU A 168 -3.54 -14.60 -2.00
N ALA A 169 -4.80 -14.79 -2.40
CA ALA A 169 -5.13 -15.28 -3.73
C ALA A 169 -4.94 -14.26 -4.87
N GLN A 170 -4.53 -13.03 -4.56
CA GLN A 170 -4.08 -12.03 -5.54
C GLN A 170 -2.55 -11.97 -5.66
N ILE A 171 -1.82 -12.59 -4.73
CA ILE A 171 -0.36 -12.66 -4.77
C ILE A 171 0.03 -13.67 -5.85
N ASP A 172 0.84 -13.20 -6.81
CA ASP A 172 1.39 -14.02 -7.89
C ASP A 172 2.57 -14.87 -7.39
N ASP A 173 2.27 -15.85 -6.55
CA ASP A 173 3.23 -16.83 -6.03
C ASP A 173 2.65 -18.25 -6.17
N PRO A 174 3.33 -19.15 -6.91
CA PRO A 174 2.89 -20.55 -7.10
C PRO A 174 2.65 -21.32 -5.80
N ALA A 175 3.30 -20.95 -4.69
CA ALA A 175 3.13 -21.59 -3.40
C ALA A 175 1.78 -21.24 -2.74
N ILE A 176 1.10 -20.17 -3.16
CA ILE A 176 -0.17 -19.73 -2.58
C ILE A 176 -1.25 -20.79 -2.73
N GLU A 177 -1.37 -21.43 -3.89
CA GLU A 177 -2.42 -22.43 -4.10
C GLU A 177 -2.28 -23.59 -3.11
N ARG A 178 -1.06 -24.10 -2.93
CA ARG A 178 -0.78 -25.14 -1.94
C ARG A 178 -1.11 -24.66 -0.53
N THR A 179 -0.68 -23.45 -0.19
CA THR A 179 -0.90 -22.86 1.13
C THR A 179 -2.38 -22.72 1.47
N LEU A 180 -3.20 -22.24 0.52
CA LEU A 180 -4.65 -22.10 0.71
C LEU A 180 -5.35 -23.47 0.83
N ARG A 181 -4.86 -24.51 0.14
CA ARG A 181 -5.37 -25.89 0.31
C ARG A 181 -5.06 -26.44 1.71
N ASP A 182 -3.86 -26.20 2.21
CA ASP A 182 -3.47 -26.63 3.55
C ASP A 182 -4.34 -25.95 4.62
N LEU A 183 -4.67 -24.67 4.44
CA LEU A 183 -5.61 -23.92 5.29
C LEU A 183 -7.04 -24.51 5.26
N GLN A 184 -7.54 -24.91 4.09
CA GLN A 184 -8.88 -25.48 3.96
C GLN A 184 -9.06 -26.75 4.83
N ASN A 185 -8.00 -27.52 5.04
CA ASN A 185 -8.05 -28.74 5.84
C ASN A 185 -8.04 -28.50 7.36
N GLN A 186 -7.96 -27.24 7.82
CA GLN A 186 -7.99 -26.93 9.24
C GLN A 186 -9.42 -27.05 9.80
N PRO A 187 -9.65 -27.85 10.86
CA PRO A 187 -10.99 -28.17 11.35
C PRO A 187 -11.69 -27.02 12.08
N GLN A 188 -10.94 -26.05 12.61
CA GLN A 188 -11.49 -24.92 13.38
C GLN A 188 -11.78 -23.68 12.54
N LEU A 189 -11.56 -23.73 11.23
CA LEU A 189 -11.77 -22.57 10.36
C LEU A 189 -13.26 -22.26 10.22
N ASP A 190 -13.60 -20.98 10.40
CA ASP A 190 -14.94 -20.44 10.21
C ASP A 190 -15.53 -20.84 8.83
N SER A 191 -16.83 -21.15 8.80
CA SER A 191 -17.50 -21.67 7.59
C SER A 191 -17.46 -20.67 6.43
N TYR A 192 -17.56 -19.37 6.71
CA TYR A 192 -17.53 -18.35 5.67
C TYR A 192 -16.11 -18.13 5.12
N VAL A 193 -15.10 -18.25 5.98
CA VAL A 193 -13.69 -18.25 5.55
C VAL A 193 -13.39 -19.48 4.68
N ARG A 194 -13.96 -20.65 5.01
CA ARG A 194 -13.84 -21.88 4.20
C ARG A 194 -14.45 -21.74 2.81
N GLU A 195 -15.66 -21.18 2.70
CA GLU A 195 -16.30 -20.90 1.41
C GLU A 195 -15.47 -19.91 0.57
N THR A 196 -14.87 -18.91 1.23
CA THR A 196 -13.98 -17.95 0.58
C THR A 196 -12.71 -18.63 0.05
N LEU A 197 -12.11 -19.55 0.81
CA LEU A 197 -10.96 -20.35 0.36
C LEU A 197 -11.30 -21.18 -0.89
N GLU A 198 -12.47 -21.81 -0.92
CA GLU A 198 -12.94 -22.59 -2.07
C GLU A 198 -13.07 -21.72 -3.32
N SER A 199 -13.70 -20.57 -3.17
CA SER A 199 -13.86 -19.58 -4.25
C SER A 199 -12.50 -19.04 -4.74
N ALA A 200 -11.58 -18.76 -3.81
CA ALA A 200 -10.24 -18.30 -4.12
C ALA A 200 -9.43 -19.34 -4.89
N LEU A 201 -9.46 -20.61 -4.47
CA LEU A 201 -8.80 -21.72 -5.15
C LEU A 201 -9.39 -21.96 -6.55
N ALA A 202 -10.71 -21.87 -6.71
CA ALA A 202 -11.35 -21.96 -8.02
C ALA A 202 -10.86 -20.85 -8.96
N ARG A 203 -10.81 -19.60 -8.48
CA ARG A 203 -10.29 -18.47 -9.26
C ARG A 203 -8.83 -18.65 -9.66
N ILE A 204 -7.97 -19.15 -8.77
CA ILE A 204 -6.56 -19.42 -9.09
C ILE A 204 -6.44 -20.45 -10.22
N ARG A 205 -7.17 -21.56 -10.13
CA ARG A 205 -7.18 -22.60 -11.18
C ARG A 205 -7.68 -22.06 -12.52
N ASP A 206 -8.74 -21.26 -12.50
CA ASP A 206 -9.30 -20.65 -13.71
C ASP A 206 -8.30 -19.69 -14.38
N LEU A 207 -7.54 -18.92 -13.59
CA LEU A 207 -6.50 -18.04 -14.10
C LEU A 207 -5.33 -18.83 -14.69
N GLN A 208 -4.86 -19.88 -14.02
CA GLN A 208 -3.80 -20.76 -14.51
C GLN A 208 -4.21 -21.49 -15.80
N ALA A 209 -5.45 -21.96 -15.90
CA ALA A 209 -5.97 -22.63 -17.10
C ALA A 209 -6.04 -21.72 -18.34
N ARG A 210 -6.09 -20.39 -18.14
CA ARG A 210 -6.08 -19.39 -19.21
C ARG A 210 -4.67 -18.97 -19.63
N GLN A 211 -3.64 -19.32 -18.85
CA GLN A 211 -2.25 -19.03 -19.22
C GLN A 211 -1.77 -20.06 -20.25
N PRO A 212 -1.11 -19.63 -21.34
CA PRO A 212 -0.54 -20.56 -22.32
C PRO A 212 0.56 -21.39 -21.65
N GLN A 213 0.52 -22.72 -21.81
CA GLN A 213 1.60 -23.56 -21.30
C GLN A 213 2.90 -23.26 -22.05
N PRO A 214 4.05 -23.13 -21.35
CA PRO A 214 5.33 -23.06 -22.01
C PRO A 214 5.55 -24.39 -22.75
N GLY A 215 5.67 -24.31 -24.08
CA GLY A 215 6.02 -25.44 -24.95
C GLY A 215 7.48 -25.80 -24.91
#